data_AF-A0A9X0PFH8-F1
#
_entry.id   AF-A0A9X0PFH8-F1
#
_cell.length_a   1.000
_cell.length_b   1.000
_cell.length_c   1.000
_cell.angle_alpha   90.00
_cell.angle_beta   90.00
_cell.angle_gamma   90.00
#
_symmetry.space_group_name_H-M   'P 1'
#
loop_
_entity.id
_entity.type
_entity.pdbx_description
1 polymer ?
#
loop_
_entity_poly.entity_id
_entity_poly.type
_entity_poly.pdbx_seq_one_letter_code
_entity_poly.pdbx_strand_id
1 'polypeptide(L)' 'MSGKDHNMPKSQQTLLAIIIFVFLLEIILTAFFISFSSPIFKGLTIIHGILIVVFLTRQIKRKGF' A
#
# COMPACT_ATOMS: atom_id res chain seq x y z
N MET A 1 3.61 30.04 -19.33
CA MET A 1 2.53 29.37 -18.56
C MET A 1 2.88 27.89 -18.41
N SER A 2 2.67 27.34 -17.20
CA SER A 2 2.58 25.91 -16.87
C SER A 2 3.88 25.10 -16.81
N GLY A 3 4.59 25.19 -15.69
CA GLY A 3 5.27 24.02 -15.13
C GLY A 3 4.20 23.11 -14.52
N LYS A 4 3.97 21.95 -15.12
CA LYS A 4 3.06 20.94 -14.58
C LYS A 4 3.69 20.37 -13.30
N ASP A 5 3.28 20.89 -12.16
CA ASP A 5 3.53 20.26 -10.86
C ASP A 5 2.92 18.87 -10.91
N HIS A 6 3.76 17.87 -11.19
CA HIS A 6 3.43 16.45 -11.17
C HIS A 6 3.25 15.94 -9.73
N ASN A 7 2.53 16.69 -8.91
CA ASN A 7 2.26 16.30 -7.55
C ASN A 7 1.26 15.15 -7.54
N MET A 8 1.67 14.06 -6.89
CA MET A 8 0.79 12.94 -6.63
C MET A 8 -0.45 13.44 -5.87
N PRO A 9 -1.68 13.12 -6.31
CA PRO A 9 -2.88 13.57 -5.61
C PRO A 9 -2.84 13.18 -4.14
N LYS A 10 -3.32 14.05 -3.24
CA LYS A 10 -3.29 13.80 -1.79
C LYS A 10 -3.89 12.44 -1.43
N SER A 11 -5.00 12.05 -2.06
CA SER A 11 -5.64 10.74 -1.84
C SER A 11 -4.73 9.55 -2.19
N GLN A 12 -3.86 9.71 -3.19
CA GLN A 12 -2.89 8.71 -3.62
C GLN A 12 -1.66 8.70 -2.71
N GLN A 13 -1.24 9.85 -2.19
CA GLN A 13 -0.22 9.95 -1.13
C GLN A 13 -0.67 9.28 0.16
N THR A 14 -1.91 9.55 0.59
CA THR A 14 -2.49 8.90 1.76
C THR A 14 -2.57 7.39 1.57
N LEU A 15 -3.04 6.91 0.41
CA LEU A 15 -3.11 5.47 0.13
C LEU A 15 -1.72 4.82 0.17
N LEU A 16 -0.71 5.47 -0.42
CA LEU A 16 0.66 4.98 -0.38
C LEU A 16 1.22 4.94 1.04
N ALA A 17 0.95 5.97 1.85
CA ALA A 17 1.37 6.01 3.25
C ALA A 17 0.76 4.85 4.06
N ILE A 18 -0.52 4.53 3.82
CA ILE A 18 -1.19 3.39 4.46
C ILE A 18 -0.53 2.06 4.06
N ILE A 19 -0.23 1.87 2.77
CA ILE A 19 0.46 0.67 2.28
C ILE A 19 1.83 0.50 2.97
N ILE A 20 2.63 1.56 3.01
CA ILE A 20 3.94 1.54 3.66
C ILE A 20 3.80 1.25 5.16
N PHE A 21 2.81 1.83 5.83
CA PHE A 21 2.56 1.57 7.25
C PHE A 21 2.21 0.10 7.51
N VAL A 22 1.31 -0.48 6.70
CA VAL A 22 0.93 -1.89 6.81
C VAL A 22 2.14 -2.79 6.56
N PHE A 23 2.98 -2.47 5.57
CA PHE A 23 4.23 -3.20 5.30
C PHE A 23 5.18 -3.20 6.50
N LEU A 24 5.38 -2.05 7.15
CA LEU A 24 6.23 -1.96 8.34
C LEU A 24 5.65 -2.80 9.49
N LEU A 25 4.33 -2.80 9.65
CA LEU A 25 3.66 -3.62 10.66
C LEU A 25 3.86 -5.12 10.38
N GLU A 26 3.83 -5.54 9.11
CA GLU A 26 4.14 -6.92 8.72
C GLU A 26 5.58 -7.31 9.03
N ILE A 27 6.56 -6.44 8.77
CA ILE A 27 7.98 -6.69 9.11
C ILE A 27 8.12 -6.89 10.63
N ILE A 28 7.50 -6.01 11.41
CA ILE A 28 7.50 -6.09 12.87
C ILE A 28 6.87 -7.40 13.32
N LEU A 29 5.66 -7.71 12.85
CA LEU A 29 4.98 -8.96 13.21
C LEU A 29 5.78 -10.18 12.79
N THR A 30 6.43 -10.16 11.63
CA THR A 30 7.31 -11.25 11.19
C THR A 30 8.50 -11.44 12.12
N ALA A 31 9.09 -10.36 12.61
CA ALA A 31 10.23 -10.42 13.54
C ALA A 31 9.83 -10.97 14.92
N PHE A 32 8.61 -10.68 15.40
CA PHE A 32 8.12 -11.13 16.71
C PHE A 32 7.42 -12.50 16.67
N PHE A 33 6.70 -12.79 15.60
CA PHE A 33 6.02 -14.06 15.38
C PHE A 33 6.84 -14.89 14.39
N ILE A 34 7.60 -15.86 14.90
CA ILE A 34 8.34 -16.84 14.07
C ILE A 34 7.39 -17.59 13.11
N SER A 35 6.09 -17.63 13.42
CA SER A 35 5.08 -18.32 12.61
C SER A 35 4.20 -17.37 11.78
N PHE A 36 4.51 -17.29 10.50
CA PHE A 36 3.67 -16.71 9.44
C PHE A 36 2.26 -17.33 9.34
N SER A 37 2.00 -18.45 10.04
CA SER A 37 0.71 -19.13 10.04
C SER A 37 -0.38 -18.40 10.82
N SER A 38 -0.04 -17.39 11.62
CA SER A 38 -0.98 -16.63 12.44
C SER A 38 -2.14 -16.07 11.60
N PRO A 39 -3.41 -16.28 12.00
CA PRO A 39 -4.56 -15.71 11.32
C PRO A 39 -4.48 -14.18 11.18
N ILE A 40 -3.90 -13.51 12.17
CA ILE A 40 -3.70 -12.05 12.16
C ILE A 40 -2.74 -11.64 11.05
N PHE A 41 -1.60 -12.34 10.93
CA PHE A 41 -0.62 -12.07 9.89
C PHE A 41 -1.21 -12.30 8.51
N LYS A 42 -1.89 -13.44 8.30
CA LYS A 42 -2.57 -13.76 7.04
C LYS A 42 -3.61 -12.72 6.65
N GLY A 43 -4.45 -12.30 7.59
CA GLY A 43 -5.46 -11.28 7.36
C GLY A 43 -4.84 -9.95 6.95
N LEU A 44 -3.76 -9.54 7.62
CA LEU A 44 -3.02 -8.33 7.29
C LEU A 44 -2.42 -8.39 5.88
N THR A 45 -1.80 -9.51 5.50
CA THR A 45 -1.20 -9.70 4.18
C THR A 45 -2.23 -9.70 3.05
N ILE A 46 -3.42 -10.24 3.28
CA ILE A 46 -4.52 -10.15 2.32
C ILE A 46 -4.95 -8.69 2.12
N ILE A 47 -5.16 -7.95 3.21
CA ILE A 47 -5.54 -6.53 3.15
C ILE A 47 -4.44 -5.72 2.44
N HIS A 48 -3.17 -5.99 2.76
CA HIS A 48 -2.04 -5.31 2.15
C HIS A 48 -2.00 -5.54 0.62
N GLY A 49 -2.18 -6.79 0.18
CA GLY A 49 -2.28 -7.12 -1.24
C GLY A 49 -3.43 -6.39 -1.94
N ILE A 50 -4.61 -6.31 -1.33
CA ILE A 50 -5.76 -5.56 -1.87
C ILE A 50 -5.41 -4.08 -2.02
N LEU A 51 -4.77 -3.47 -1.01
CA LEU A 51 -4.39 -2.06 -1.06
C LEU A 51 -3.41 -1.78 -2.21
N ILE A 52 -2.45 -2.68 -2.45
CA ILE A 52 -1.52 -2.58 -3.58
C ILE A 52 -2.27 -2.64 -4.91
N VAL A 53 -3.18 -3.60 -5.09
CA VAL A 53 -3.99 -3.71 -6.32
C VAL A 53 -4.82 -2.45 -6.56
N VAL A 54 -5.47 -1.91 -5.52
CA VAL A 54 -6.22 -0.66 -5.61
C VAL A 54 -5.31 0.51 -5.97
N PHE A 55 -4.12 0.60 -5.38
CA PHE A 55 -3.16 1.65 -5.68
C PHE A 55 -2.68 1.59 -7.14
N LEU A 56 -2.30 0.41 -7.62
CA LEU A 56 -1.86 0.19 -9.00
C LEU A 56 -2.98 0.49 -10.01
N THR A 57 -4.19 0.03 -9.75
CA THR A 57 -5.36 0.32 -10.60
C THR A 57 -5.61 1.82 -10.70
N ARG A 58 -5.49 2.55 -9.57
CA ARG A 58 -5.58 4.02 -9.55
C ARG A 58 -4.42 4.68 -10.30
N GLN A 59 -3.20 4.14 -10.24
CA GLN A 59 -2.05 4.64 -11.00
C GLN A 59 -2.28 4.52 -12.51
N ILE A 60 -2.68 3.33 -12.95
CA ILE A 60 -2.88 3.00 -14.37
C ILE A 60 -3.97 3.91 -14.95
N LYS A 61 -5.13 4.00 -14.26
CA LYS A 61 -6.23 4.89 -14.68
C LYS A 61 -5.80 6.36 -14.79
N ARG A 62 -4.93 6.84 -13.88
CA ARG A 62 -4.43 8.23 -13.92
C ARG A 62 -3.46 8.48 -15.07
N LYS A 63 -2.68 7.47 -15.46
CA LYS A 63 -1.71 7.55 -16.57
C LYS A 63 -2.36 7.39 -17.95
N GLY A 64 -3.67 7.11 -18.01
CA GLY A 64 -4.44 7.05 -19.26
C GLY A 64 -4.18 5.81 -20.10
N PHE A 65 -3.80 4.69 -19.46
CA PHE A 65 -3.80 3.36 -20.07
C PHE A 65 -5.21 2.78 -20.11
#